data_AF-A0A5M8FUL0-F1
#
_entry.id   AF-A0A5M8FUL0-F1
#
_cell.length_a   1.000
_cell.length_b   1.000
_cell.length_c   1.000
_cell.angle_alpha   90.00
_cell.angle_beta   90.00
_cell.angle_gamma   90.00
#
_symmetry.space_group_name_H-M   'P 1'
#
loop_
_entity.id
_entity.type
_entity.pdbx_description
1 polymer ?
#
loop_
_entity_poly.entity_id
_entity_poly.type
_entity_poly.pdbx_seq_one_letter_code
_entity_poly.pdbx_strand_id
1 'polypeptide(L)'
;MTRMRPSAIYLNESLAAMNKHRNRIHDTAAKPRRASHGFTLIELMIVVVVIGVLTAIAFPSYKNYVKRAKKADAQRIMMQVALDQEDILLTTRRYSPQDDDSLKGKYLSPKERIDYPYTFEVNTNNEQETSVDCATGWDDGQKFEIVATPVDNRVMDGEEPLTLCSDGSRHPDGEW
;
A
#
# COMPACT_ATOMS: atom_id res chain seq x y z
N MET A 1 -104.81 -6.54 58.55
CA MET A 1 -105.07 -5.74 57.33
C MET A 1 -103.75 -5.13 56.89
N THR A 2 -103.03 -5.88 56.06
CA THR A 2 -101.63 -5.68 55.73
C THR A 2 -101.53 -4.80 54.49
N ARG A 3 -100.77 -3.70 54.60
CA ARG A 3 -100.49 -2.75 53.52
C ARG A 3 -99.83 -3.47 52.34
N MET A 4 -100.39 -3.33 51.14
CA MET A 4 -99.72 -3.75 49.91
C MET A 4 -99.28 -2.51 49.14
N ARG A 5 -97.95 -2.35 49.04
CA ARG A 5 -97.27 -1.28 48.32
C ARG A 5 -97.38 -1.51 46.80
N PRO A 6 -97.47 -0.45 45.97
CA PRO A 6 -97.38 -0.58 44.53
C PRO A 6 -95.90 -0.80 44.14
N SER A 7 -95.62 -1.78 43.28
CA SER A 7 -94.26 -2.07 42.82
C SER A 7 -94.25 -2.35 41.32
N ALA A 8 -93.93 -1.29 40.57
CA ALA A 8 -93.31 -1.21 39.25
C ALA A 8 -93.55 -2.36 38.24
N ILE A 9 -94.44 -2.08 37.28
CA ILE A 9 -94.51 -2.70 35.95
C ILE A 9 -93.45 -2.01 35.06
N TYR A 10 -92.54 -2.84 34.54
CA TYR A 10 -91.74 -2.73 33.31
C TYR A 10 -91.49 -1.35 32.69
N LEU A 11 -90.23 -0.90 32.75
CA LEU A 11 -89.49 -0.43 31.57
C LEU A 11 -88.03 -0.85 31.72
N ASN A 12 -87.78 -2.08 31.31
CA ASN A 12 -86.50 -2.52 30.80
C ASN A 12 -86.09 -1.64 29.60
N GLU A 13 -84.82 -1.22 29.60
CA GLU A 13 -84.08 -0.77 28.41
C GLU A 13 -84.47 0.59 27.78
N SER A 14 -84.09 1.69 28.44
CA SER A 14 -83.62 2.85 27.64
C SER A 14 -82.58 3.75 28.32
N LEU A 15 -82.33 3.60 29.64
CA LEU A 15 -81.31 4.39 30.35
C LEU A 15 -79.91 3.77 30.36
N ALA A 16 -79.73 2.52 29.91
CA ALA A 16 -78.40 1.89 29.78
C ALA A 16 -77.71 2.17 28.43
N ALA A 17 -78.41 2.77 27.47
CA ALA A 17 -77.81 3.21 26.21
C ALA A 17 -77.34 4.68 26.27
N MET A 18 -77.50 5.35 27.41
CA MET A 18 -76.98 6.71 27.59
C MET A 18 -75.53 6.63 28.07
N ASN A 19 -74.64 6.88 27.12
CA ASN A 19 -73.24 7.26 27.30
C ASN A 19 -72.17 6.15 27.30
N LYS A 20 -72.20 5.30 26.27
CA LYS A 20 -70.98 4.63 25.75
C LYS A 20 -70.42 5.38 24.53
N HIS A 21 -70.23 6.68 24.69
CA HIS A 21 -69.38 7.49 23.83
C HIS A 21 -68.38 8.28 24.69
N ARG A 22 -67.77 7.57 25.65
CA ARG A 22 -66.59 8.09 26.33
C ARG A 22 -65.45 8.00 25.33
N ASN A 23 -65.14 9.15 24.74
CA ASN A 23 -63.93 9.43 23.98
C ASN A 23 -62.81 8.50 24.41
N ARG A 24 -62.42 7.57 23.54
CA ARG A 24 -61.05 7.09 23.54
C ARG A 24 -60.22 8.28 23.11
N ILE A 25 -59.84 9.11 24.07
CA ILE A 25 -58.65 9.94 23.93
C ILE A 25 -57.53 8.92 23.80
N HIS A 26 -57.23 8.55 22.55
CA HIS A 26 -55.91 8.06 22.24
C HIS A 26 -55.02 9.26 22.55
N ASP A 27 -54.46 9.26 23.76
CA ASP A 27 -53.20 9.93 24.01
C ASP A 27 -52.19 9.25 23.08
N THR A 28 -52.21 9.61 21.81
CA THR A 28 -51.05 9.48 20.94
C THR A 28 -50.04 10.44 21.51
N ALA A 29 -49.38 10.01 22.58
CA ALA A 29 -48.12 10.55 23.02
C ALA A 29 -47.25 10.55 21.77
N ALA A 30 -47.08 11.74 21.19
CA ALA A 30 -46.35 11.92 19.96
C ALA A 30 -44.95 11.35 20.20
N LYS A 31 -44.65 10.22 19.56
CA LYS A 31 -43.34 9.58 19.62
C LYS A 31 -42.32 10.67 19.33
N PRO A 32 -41.40 11.00 20.27
CA PRO A 32 -40.45 12.07 20.05
C PRO A 32 -39.70 11.74 18.77
N ARG A 33 -39.81 12.63 17.77
CA ARG A 33 -39.03 12.51 16.55
C ARG A 33 -37.58 12.61 17.00
N ARG A 34 -36.84 11.50 16.95
CA ARG A 34 -35.39 11.55 17.14
C ARG A 34 -34.88 12.56 16.12
N ALA A 35 -34.31 13.66 16.61
CA ALA A 35 -33.71 14.66 15.74
C ALA A 35 -32.60 13.94 14.95
N SER A 36 -32.78 13.84 13.65
CA SER A 36 -31.74 13.39 12.73
C SER A 36 -30.65 14.45 12.78
N HIS A 37 -29.56 14.17 13.51
CA HIS A 37 -28.39 15.03 13.52
C HIS A 37 -27.68 14.80 12.19
N GLY A 38 -27.84 15.73 11.26
CA GLY A 38 -27.13 15.73 9.99
C GLY A 38 -25.73 16.33 10.14
N PHE A 39 -24.80 15.86 9.31
CA PHE A 39 -23.46 16.43 9.20
C PHE A 39 -23.54 17.85 8.65
N THR A 40 -22.78 18.78 9.22
CA THR A 40 -22.76 20.17 8.74
C THR A 40 -21.72 20.35 7.64
N LEU A 41 -21.95 21.29 6.70
CA LEU A 41 -20.97 21.58 5.65
C LEU A 41 -19.63 22.08 6.25
N ILE A 42 -19.71 22.83 7.35
CA ILE A 42 -18.52 23.34 8.04
C ILE A 42 -17.68 22.21 8.66
N GLU A 43 -18.33 21.16 9.17
CA GLU A 43 -17.64 19.98 9.69
C GLU A 43 -16.88 19.25 8.56
N LEU A 44 -17.47 19.17 7.37
CA LEU A 44 -16.78 18.64 6.19
C LEU A 44 -15.53 19.47 5.84
N MET A 45 -15.67 20.78 5.84
CA MET A 45 -14.59 21.70 5.46
C MET A 45 -13.38 21.53 6.38
N ILE A 46 -13.60 21.43 7.69
CA ILE A 46 -12.52 21.23 8.64
C ILE A 46 -11.85 19.86 8.40
N VAL A 47 -12.62 18.80 8.17
CA VAL A 47 -12.08 17.46 7.90
C VAL A 47 -11.20 17.45 6.64
N VAL A 48 -11.67 18.06 5.55
CA VAL A 48 -10.91 18.13 4.30
C VAL A 48 -9.62 18.92 4.48
N VAL A 49 -9.66 20.03 5.25
CA VAL A 49 -8.46 20.81 5.56
C VAL A 49 -7.44 19.98 6.35
N VAL A 50 -7.87 19.25 7.38
CA VAL A 50 -6.98 18.39 8.17
C VAL A 50 -6.36 17.29 7.31
N ILE A 51 -7.15 16.60 6.47
CA ILE A 51 -6.65 15.57 5.55
C ILE A 51 -5.66 16.17 4.55
N GLY A 52 -5.91 17.39 4.04
CA GLY A 52 -5.01 18.09 3.13
C GLY A 52 -3.63 18.31 3.75
N VAL A 53 -3.57 18.81 4.99
CA VAL A 53 -2.31 19.03 5.72
C VAL A 53 -1.57 17.72 5.98
N LEU A 54 -2.27 16.67 6.42
CA LEU A 54 -1.65 15.36 6.67
C LEU A 54 -1.10 14.76 5.39
N THR A 55 -1.87 14.83 4.29
CA THR A 55 -1.47 14.25 3.00
C THR A 55 -0.23 14.95 2.44
N ALA A 56 -0.10 16.26 2.61
CA ALA A 56 1.03 17.03 2.13
C ALA A 56 2.38 16.54 2.71
N ILE A 57 2.40 16.06 3.95
CA ILE A 57 3.61 15.52 4.61
C ILE A 57 3.71 14.01 4.39
N ALA A 58 2.59 13.30 4.56
CA ALA A 58 2.57 11.83 4.52
C ALA A 58 2.90 11.28 3.13
N PHE A 59 2.41 11.93 2.06
CA PHE A 59 2.60 11.44 0.70
C PHE A 59 4.08 11.38 0.26
N PRO A 60 4.88 12.47 0.33
CA PRO A 60 6.30 12.38 -0.04
C PRO A 60 7.08 11.45 0.89
N SER A 61 6.76 11.44 2.19
CA SER A 61 7.40 10.52 3.15
C SER A 61 7.15 9.05 2.79
N TYR A 62 5.93 8.71 2.43
CA TYR A 62 5.58 7.34 2.02
C TYR A 62 6.27 6.95 0.71
N LYS A 63 6.32 7.85 -0.29
CA LYS A 63 7.08 7.62 -1.53
C LYS A 63 8.54 7.31 -1.25
N ASN A 64 9.19 8.10 -0.40
CA ASN A 64 10.60 7.92 -0.03
C ASN A 64 10.83 6.60 0.74
N TYR A 65 9.89 6.23 1.62
CA TYR A 65 9.97 4.95 2.32
C TYR A 65 9.94 3.77 1.35
N VAL A 66 9.01 3.78 0.38
CA VAL A 66 8.93 2.72 -0.63
C VAL A 66 10.19 2.68 -1.51
N LYS A 67 10.68 3.84 -1.96
CA LYS A 67 11.95 3.95 -2.71
C LYS A 67 13.11 3.26 -1.99
N ARG A 68 13.32 3.59 -0.71
CA ARG A 68 14.37 2.99 0.13
C ARG A 68 14.21 1.48 0.28
N ALA A 69 12.99 1.00 0.52
CA ALA A 69 12.72 -0.43 0.64
C ALA A 69 13.09 -1.19 -0.64
N LYS A 70 12.73 -0.64 -1.80
CA LYS A 70 13.06 -1.25 -3.09
C LYS A 70 14.55 -1.16 -3.43
N LYS A 71 15.21 -0.06 -3.06
CA LYS A 71 16.66 0.09 -3.20
C LYS A 71 17.40 -0.97 -2.36
N ALA A 72 16.99 -1.18 -1.12
CA ALA A 72 17.54 -2.22 -0.25
C ALA A 72 17.34 -3.64 -0.84
N ASP A 73 16.18 -3.92 -1.44
CA ASP A 73 15.96 -5.18 -2.16
C ASP A 73 16.93 -5.35 -3.33
N ALA A 74 17.20 -4.27 -4.09
CA ALA A 74 18.12 -4.30 -5.21
C ALA A 74 19.58 -4.52 -4.75
N GLN A 75 20.02 -3.78 -3.74
CA GLN A 75 21.35 -3.96 -3.12
C GLN A 75 21.58 -5.41 -2.65
N ARG A 76 20.55 -6.03 -2.06
CA ARG A 76 20.62 -7.45 -1.65
C ARG A 76 20.85 -8.38 -2.84
N ILE A 77 20.16 -8.15 -3.95
CA ILE A 77 20.35 -8.93 -5.19
C ILE A 77 21.77 -8.71 -5.73
N MET A 78 22.24 -7.46 -5.79
CA MET A 78 23.60 -7.14 -6.25
C MET A 78 24.67 -7.86 -5.41
N MET A 79 24.51 -7.89 -4.09
CA MET A 79 25.42 -8.65 -3.22
C MET A 79 25.38 -10.15 -3.51
N GLN A 80 24.19 -10.70 -3.80
CA GLN A 80 24.04 -12.11 -4.13
C GLN A 80 24.71 -12.45 -5.47
N VAL A 81 24.57 -11.58 -6.47
CA VAL A 81 25.27 -11.68 -7.77
C VAL A 81 26.78 -11.63 -7.56
N ALA A 82 27.28 -10.70 -6.73
CA ALA A 82 28.71 -10.59 -6.44
C ALA A 82 29.26 -11.87 -5.78
N LEU A 83 28.54 -12.46 -4.82
CA LEU A 83 28.94 -13.73 -4.20
C LEU A 83 29.02 -14.88 -5.22
N ASP A 84 28.09 -14.91 -6.18
CA ASP A 84 28.12 -15.93 -7.22
C ASP A 84 29.23 -15.72 -8.24
N GLN A 85 29.60 -14.47 -8.52
CA GLN A 85 30.78 -14.18 -9.34
C GLN A 85 32.04 -14.79 -8.70
N GLU A 86 32.18 -14.71 -7.38
CA GLU A 86 33.28 -15.35 -6.66
C GLU A 86 33.24 -16.88 -6.75
N ASP A 87 32.05 -17.49 -6.62
CA ASP A 87 31.90 -18.95 -6.79
C ASP A 87 32.22 -19.41 -8.23
N ILE A 88 31.79 -18.64 -9.23
CA ILE A 88 32.07 -18.91 -10.63
C ILE A 88 33.56 -18.73 -10.93
N LEU A 89 34.22 -17.75 -10.32
CA LEU A 89 35.67 -17.56 -10.45
C LEU A 89 36.44 -18.78 -9.92
N LEU A 90 36.02 -19.36 -8.80
CA LEU A 90 36.67 -20.55 -8.22
C LEU A 90 36.56 -21.77 -9.13
N THR A 91 35.47 -21.91 -9.87
CA THR A 91 35.18 -23.08 -10.70
C THR A 91 35.66 -22.93 -12.15
N THR A 92 35.51 -21.74 -12.73
CA THR A 92 35.77 -21.47 -14.15
C THR A 92 37.02 -20.65 -14.39
N ARG A 93 37.67 -20.13 -13.34
CA ARG A 93 38.79 -19.18 -13.40
C ARG A 93 38.47 -17.92 -14.20
N ARG A 94 37.19 -17.56 -14.27
CA ARG A 94 36.74 -16.29 -14.86
C ARG A 94 35.47 -15.80 -14.19
N TYR A 95 35.30 -14.48 -14.19
CA TYR A 95 33.98 -13.91 -13.97
C TYR A 95 33.08 -14.15 -15.19
N SER A 96 31.79 -14.27 -14.92
CA SER A 96 30.79 -14.66 -15.88
C SER A 96 30.02 -13.43 -16.37
N PRO A 97 29.95 -13.19 -17.70
CA PRO A 97 29.14 -12.09 -18.25
C PRO A 97 27.65 -12.37 -18.07
N GLN A 98 26.82 -11.32 -18.22
CA GLN A 98 25.38 -11.39 -18.04
C GLN A 98 24.68 -12.49 -18.86
N ASP A 99 25.18 -12.81 -20.05
CA ASP A 99 24.56 -13.74 -20.99
C ASP A 99 24.95 -15.22 -20.81
N ASP A 100 25.87 -15.52 -19.90
CA ASP A 100 26.33 -16.87 -19.58
C ASP A 100 25.30 -17.60 -18.68
N ASP A 101 25.06 -18.87 -18.98
CA ASP A 101 24.05 -19.71 -18.30
C ASP A 101 24.31 -19.88 -16.79
N SER A 102 25.53 -19.57 -16.31
CA SER A 102 25.86 -19.58 -14.88
C SER A 102 25.16 -18.45 -14.10
N LEU A 103 24.76 -17.36 -14.78
CA LEU A 103 24.06 -16.21 -14.19
C LEU A 103 22.69 -15.98 -14.81
N LYS A 104 22.58 -16.20 -16.11
CA LYS A 104 21.35 -16.11 -16.89
C LYS A 104 20.35 -17.14 -16.36
N GLY A 105 19.21 -16.67 -15.86
CA GLY A 105 18.23 -17.51 -15.18
C GLY A 105 18.17 -17.29 -13.67
N LYS A 106 19.28 -16.92 -13.01
CA LYS A 106 19.38 -16.78 -11.55
C LYS A 106 18.99 -15.39 -11.06
N TYR A 107 19.48 -14.34 -11.73
CA TYR A 107 19.25 -12.93 -11.35
C TYR A 107 18.76 -12.04 -12.46
N LEU A 108 18.84 -12.51 -13.70
CA LEU A 108 18.51 -11.76 -14.91
C LEU A 108 17.11 -12.11 -15.42
N SER A 109 16.43 -13.01 -14.70
CA SER A 109 15.01 -13.33 -14.80
C SER A 109 14.08 -12.55 -13.85
N PRO A 110 14.35 -11.30 -13.42
CA PRO A 110 13.29 -10.42 -12.96
C PRO A 110 12.39 -9.95 -14.09
N LYS A 111 12.77 -10.15 -15.37
CA LYS A 111 11.95 -9.76 -16.53
C LYS A 111 10.60 -10.48 -16.62
N GLU A 112 10.41 -11.59 -15.87
CA GLU A 112 9.10 -12.25 -15.70
C GLU A 112 8.33 -11.76 -14.46
N ARG A 113 8.99 -11.08 -13.55
CA ARG A 113 8.34 -10.34 -12.47
C ARG A 113 8.04 -8.95 -13.04
N ILE A 114 6.93 -8.87 -13.76
CA ILE A 114 6.41 -7.74 -14.56
C ILE A 114 6.42 -6.35 -13.88
N ASP A 115 6.87 -6.22 -12.63
CA ASP A 115 6.88 -4.99 -11.85
C ASP A 115 8.05 -4.95 -10.84
N TYR A 116 9.28 -5.31 -11.28
CA TYR A 116 10.46 -5.07 -10.47
C TYR A 116 11.01 -3.65 -10.70
N PRO A 117 11.36 -2.90 -9.65
CA PRO A 117 11.67 -1.47 -9.78
C PRO A 117 13.09 -1.17 -10.29
N TYR A 118 13.92 -2.20 -10.50
CA TYR A 118 15.27 -2.08 -11.04
C TYR A 118 15.48 -3.12 -12.15
N THR A 119 16.25 -2.78 -13.18
CA THR A 119 16.84 -3.74 -14.12
C THR A 119 18.29 -3.96 -13.72
N PHE A 120 18.75 -5.21 -13.78
CA PHE A 120 20.13 -5.55 -13.43
C PHE A 120 20.92 -5.91 -14.68
N GLU A 121 22.13 -5.39 -14.74
CA GLU A 121 23.12 -5.69 -15.77
C GLU A 121 24.44 -6.08 -15.11
N VAL A 122 25.17 -7.00 -15.75
CA VAL A 122 26.45 -7.51 -15.24
C VAL A 122 27.48 -7.44 -16.36
N ASN A 123 28.43 -6.53 -16.21
CA ASN A 123 29.49 -6.32 -17.18
C ASN A 123 30.78 -6.97 -16.69
N THR A 124 31.55 -7.58 -17.59
CA THR A 124 32.88 -8.13 -17.29
C THR A 124 33.90 -7.59 -18.29
N ASN A 125 35.14 -7.40 -17.88
CA ASN A 125 36.18 -6.73 -18.67
C ASN A 125 36.87 -7.63 -19.72
N ASN A 126 36.39 -8.85 -19.95
CA ASN A 126 37.13 -9.90 -20.65
C ASN A 126 36.48 -10.39 -21.96
N GLU A 127 35.98 -9.48 -22.81
CA GLU A 127 36.10 -9.52 -24.30
C GLU A 127 35.07 -8.67 -25.07
N GLN A 128 34.19 -7.92 -24.42
CA GLN A 128 33.43 -6.90 -25.14
C GLN A 128 33.24 -5.65 -24.29
N GLU A 129 34.06 -4.67 -24.63
CA GLU A 129 33.98 -3.24 -24.32
C GLU A 129 32.55 -2.79 -24.00
N THR A 130 32.21 -2.76 -22.71
CA THR A 130 31.29 -1.80 -22.10
C THR A 130 31.22 -2.11 -20.61
N SER A 131 32.03 -1.41 -19.84
CA SER A 131 31.71 -1.25 -18.42
C SER A 131 32.02 0.18 -18.04
N VAL A 132 30.99 0.78 -17.46
CA VAL A 132 30.88 2.14 -17.02
C VAL A 132 31.52 2.20 -15.63
N ASP A 133 32.05 3.36 -15.28
CA ASP A 133 32.56 3.80 -13.97
C ASP A 133 33.65 2.99 -13.21
N CYS A 134 33.61 1.65 -13.08
CA CYS A 134 34.58 0.90 -12.25
C CYS A 134 35.38 -0.24 -12.91
N ALA A 135 35.11 -0.59 -14.17
CA ALA A 135 36.07 -1.37 -14.97
C ALA A 135 37.03 -0.48 -15.79
N THR A 136 37.17 0.80 -15.44
CA THR A 136 38.16 1.67 -16.07
C THR A 136 39.51 1.53 -15.36
N GLY A 137 40.34 0.62 -15.87
CA GLY A 137 41.71 0.45 -15.41
C GLY A 137 42.36 -0.73 -16.12
N TRP A 138 43.54 -0.52 -16.69
CA TRP A 138 44.35 -1.53 -17.38
C TRP A 138 45.00 -2.52 -16.40
N ASP A 139 44.34 -2.80 -15.28
CA ASP A 139 44.82 -3.77 -14.31
C ASP A 139 44.61 -5.17 -14.89
N ASP A 140 45.66 -5.97 -14.86
CA ASP A 140 45.83 -7.28 -15.51
C ASP A 140 45.01 -8.42 -14.86
N GLY A 141 43.75 -8.14 -14.54
CA GLY A 141 42.86 -9.04 -13.81
C GLY A 141 41.42 -8.93 -14.31
N GLN A 142 40.71 -10.05 -14.23
CA GLN A 142 39.28 -10.09 -14.50
C GLN A 142 38.55 -9.25 -13.45
N LYS A 143 37.59 -8.44 -13.87
CA LYS A 143 36.74 -7.59 -13.04
C LYS A 143 35.30 -7.75 -13.48
N PHE A 144 34.37 -7.53 -12.55
CA PHE A 144 32.95 -7.41 -12.85
C PHE A 144 32.38 -6.11 -12.29
N GLU A 145 31.34 -5.63 -12.95
CA GLU A 145 30.51 -4.52 -12.55
C GLU A 145 29.05 -5.00 -12.57
N ILE A 146 28.32 -4.74 -11.49
CA ILE A 146 26.88 -4.99 -11.42
C ILE A 146 26.18 -3.64 -11.36
N VAL A 147 25.31 -3.38 -12.34
CA VAL A 147 24.54 -2.13 -12.44
C VAL A 147 23.07 -2.43 -12.19
N ALA A 148 22.45 -1.71 -11.26
CA ALA A 148 21.01 -1.73 -11.04
C ALA A 148 20.40 -0.39 -11.46
N THR A 149 19.74 -0.38 -12.61
CA THR A 149 19.12 0.82 -13.19
C THR A 149 17.66 0.91 -12.76
N PRO A 150 17.20 2.02 -12.13
CA PRO A 150 15.80 2.18 -11.75
C PRO A 150 14.92 2.20 -13.01
N VAL A 151 13.80 1.48 -12.97
CA VAL A 151 12.85 1.51 -14.08
C VAL A 151 12.07 2.82 -14.04
N ASP A 152 11.89 3.43 -15.21
CA ASP A 152 11.10 4.66 -15.32
C ASP A 152 9.63 4.40 -14.96
N ASN A 153 9.25 4.80 -13.74
CA ASN A 153 7.91 4.67 -13.21
C ASN A 153 7.63 5.76 -12.17
N ARG A 154 6.36 5.89 -11.75
CA ARG A 154 5.93 6.94 -10.79
C ARG A 154 6.58 6.86 -9.39
N VAL A 155 7.18 5.72 -9.07
CA VAL A 155 7.78 5.44 -7.75
C VAL A 155 9.28 5.69 -7.76
N MET A 156 10.01 5.30 -8.81
CA MET A 156 11.48 5.40 -8.94
C MET A 156 11.96 6.62 -9.72
N ASP A 157 11.04 7.46 -10.19
CA ASP A 157 11.39 8.72 -10.85
C ASP A 157 12.45 9.51 -10.05
N GLY A 158 13.49 9.94 -10.77
CA GLY A 158 14.64 10.68 -10.26
C GLY A 158 15.67 9.89 -9.44
N GLU A 159 15.57 8.56 -9.32
CA GLU A 159 16.66 7.75 -8.75
C GLU A 159 17.78 7.53 -9.76
N GLU A 160 19.03 7.50 -9.28
CA GLU A 160 20.20 7.15 -10.09
C GLU A 160 20.50 5.65 -10.04
N PRO A 161 21.18 5.09 -11.06
CA PRO A 161 21.65 3.71 -11.04
C PRO A 161 22.58 3.44 -9.85
N LEU A 162 22.48 2.24 -9.30
CA LEU A 162 23.44 1.74 -8.32
C LEU A 162 24.47 0.85 -9.02
N THR A 163 25.74 1.04 -8.70
CA THR A 163 26.84 0.22 -9.22
C THR A 163 27.63 -0.45 -8.09
N LEU A 164 27.80 -1.77 -8.16
CA LEU A 164 28.68 -2.55 -7.29
C LEU A 164 29.79 -3.19 -8.11
N CYS A 165 31.01 -2.99 -7.67
CA CYS A 165 32.20 -3.42 -8.39
C CYS A 165 32.87 -4.61 -7.70
N SER A 166 33.69 -5.36 -8.43
CA SER A 166 34.38 -6.55 -7.90
C SER A 166 35.33 -6.27 -6.74
N ASP A 167 35.82 -5.04 -6.61
CA ASP A 167 36.65 -4.59 -5.48
C ASP A 167 35.83 -4.17 -4.24
N GLY A 168 34.49 -4.24 -4.33
CA GLY A 168 33.56 -3.82 -3.29
C GLY A 168 33.25 -2.33 -3.27
N SER A 169 33.82 -1.53 -4.19
CA SER A 169 33.42 -0.14 -4.37
C SER A 169 31.98 -0.03 -4.84
N ARG A 170 31.33 1.07 -4.44
CA ARG A 170 29.90 1.29 -4.56
C ARG A 170 29.66 2.71 -5.06
N HIS A 171 28.86 2.85 -6.11
CA HIS A 171 28.53 4.15 -6.68
C HIS A 171 27.01 4.30 -6.84
N PRO A 172 26.44 5.52 -6.72
CA PRO A 172 27.08 6.74 -6.18
C PRO A 172 27.25 6.70 -4.67
N ASP A 173 28.22 7.47 -4.16
CA ASP A 173 28.50 7.56 -2.73
C ASP A 173 27.29 8.11 -1.94
N GLY A 174 26.96 7.47 -0.82
CA GLY A 174 25.87 7.92 0.07
C GLY A 174 24.47 7.39 -0.30
N GLU A 175 24.33 6.68 -1.41
CA GLU A 175 23.08 6.00 -1.80
C GLU A 175 23.02 4.52 -1.36
N TRP A 176 24.08 4.03 -0.70
CA TRP A 176 24.28 2.64 -0.30
C TRP A 176 23.95 2.35 1.17
#